data_AF-A0A0B0S8N3-F1
#
_entry.id   AF-A0A0B0S8N3-F1
#
_cell.length_a   1.000
_cell.length_b   1.000
_cell.length_c   1.000
_cell.angle_alpha   90.00
_cell.angle_beta   90.00
_cell.angle_gamma   90.00
#
_symmetry.space_group_name_H-M   'P 1'
#
loop_
_entity.id
_entity.type
_entity.pdbx_description
1 polymer ?
#
loop_
_entity_poly.entity_id
_entity_poly.type
_entity_poly.pdbx_seq_one_letter_code
_entity_poly.pdbx_strand_id
1 'polypeptide(L)'
;MQAVRLFQGYLWHPKEASLDLKALLPEEVLGARLLLDEVPPPLPFFEDGTPTHTQRFHQLTLLLLTEDPPEALRPVAEEAARLLGACLEALPPGVGWLLLEDLRPL
;
A
#
# COMPACT_ATOMS: atom_id res chain seq x y z
N MET A 1 19.91 14.83 6.37
CA MET A 1 19.03 13.64 6.39
C MET A 1 17.68 13.93 7.06
N GLN A 2 16.59 13.65 6.36
CA GLN A 2 15.19 13.82 6.78
C GLN A 2 14.39 12.53 6.58
N ALA A 3 13.29 12.38 7.32
CA ALA A 3 12.36 11.25 7.17
C ALA A 3 11.14 11.67 6.35
N VAL A 4 10.89 10.97 5.25
CA VAL A 4 9.77 11.24 4.33
C VAL A 4 8.83 10.03 4.31
N ARG A 5 7.52 10.29 4.44
CA ARG A 5 6.48 9.28 4.27
C ARG A 5 5.96 9.33 2.85
N LEU A 6 6.22 8.27 2.09
CA LEU A 6 5.73 8.10 0.72
C LEU A 6 4.51 7.19 0.76
N PHE A 7 3.32 7.79 0.70
CA PHE A 7 2.07 7.03 0.55
C PHE A 7 2.11 6.22 -0.75
N GLN A 8 1.84 4.92 -0.67
CA GLN A 8 1.89 4.01 -1.83
C GLN A 8 0.51 3.62 -2.31
N GLY A 9 -0.47 3.51 -1.41
CA GLY A 9 -1.80 3.02 -1.75
C GLY A 9 -2.52 2.36 -0.58
N TYR A 10 -3.48 1.51 -0.89
CA TYR A 10 -4.28 0.77 0.08
C TYR A 10 -4.20 -0.74 -0.17
N LEU A 11 -4.31 -1.50 0.92
CA LEU A 11 -4.51 -2.95 0.93
C LEU A 11 -5.77 -3.26 1.73
N TRP A 12 -6.58 -4.20 1.27
CA TRP A 12 -7.73 -4.67 2.02
C TRP A 12 -7.93 -6.17 1.94
N HIS A 13 -8.60 -6.71 2.96
CA HIS A 13 -8.98 -8.12 3.01
C HIS A 13 -10.24 -8.31 3.86
N PRO A 14 -10.93 -9.48 3.74
CA PRO A 14 -12.15 -9.74 4.50
C PRO A 14 -11.90 -9.66 6.00
N LYS A 15 -12.85 -9.11 6.76
CA LYS A 15 -12.72 -8.95 8.22
C LYS A 15 -12.60 -10.27 8.96
N GLU A 16 -13.21 -11.31 8.41
CA GLU A 16 -13.26 -12.66 8.92
C GLU A 16 -11.99 -13.46 8.58
N ALA A 17 -11.19 -12.98 7.61
CA ALA A 17 -9.92 -13.61 7.27
C ALA A 17 -8.86 -13.30 8.33
N SER A 18 -8.27 -14.33 8.91
CA SER A 18 -7.15 -14.20 9.84
C SER A 18 -5.84 -14.17 9.05
N LEU A 19 -5.47 -13.00 8.56
CA LEU A 19 -4.22 -12.76 7.83
C LEU A 19 -3.19 -12.10 8.73
N ASP A 20 -1.99 -12.68 8.81
CA ASP A 20 -0.83 -12.04 9.41
C ASP A 20 -0.08 -11.24 8.35
N LEU A 21 -0.52 -9.99 8.11
CA LEU A 21 0.08 -9.12 7.10
C LEU A 21 1.56 -8.85 7.37
N LYS A 22 2.02 -8.89 8.63
CA LYS A 22 3.44 -8.69 8.97
C LYS A 22 4.31 -9.87 8.54
N ALA A 23 3.75 -11.08 8.55
CA ALA A 23 4.45 -12.26 8.05
C ALA A 23 4.40 -12.37 6.52
N LEU A 24 3.40 -11.77 5.88
CA LEU A 24 3.17 -11.86 4.43
C LEU A 24 3.86 -10.75 3.62
N LEU A 25 4.09 -9.59 4.22
CA LEU A 25 4.69 -8.43 3.56
C LEU A 25 6.15 -8.26 4.00
N PRO A 26 7.00 -7.71 3.13
CA PRO A 26 8.37 -7.37 3.51
C PRO A 26 8.36 -6.25 4.54
N GLU A 27 9.30 -6.28 5.49
CA GLU A 27 9.50 -5.14 6.41
C GLU A 27 9.98 -3.88 5.69
N GLU A 28 10.70 -4.06 4.57
CA GLU A 28 11.33 -2.97 3.83
C GLU A 28 11.24 -3.17 2.32
N VAL A 29 11.13 -2.07 1.60
CA VAL A 29 11.17 -2.01 0.12
C VAL A 29 12.19 -0.96 -0.26
N LEU A 30 13.21 -1.33 -1.04
CA LEU A 30 14.34 -0.46 -1.41
C LEU A 30 15.05 0.19 -0.20
N GLY A 31 15.11 -0.52 0.94
CA GLY A 31 15.70 0.01 2.18
C GLY A 31 14.84 1.08 2.88
N ALA A 32 13.62 1.34 2.40
CA ALA A 32 12.62 2.14 3.10
C ALA A 32 11.69 1.22 3.91
N ARG A 33 11.34 1.62 5.13
CA ARG A 33 10.49 0.81 6.01
C ARG A 33 9.05 0.82 5.53
N LEU A 34 8.47 -0.35 5.30
CA LEU A 34 7.05 -0.50 4.97
C LEU A 34 6.21 -0.38 6.25
N LEU A 35 5.26 0.54 6.22
CA LEU A 35 4.31 0.80 7.28
C LEU A 35 2.91 0.42 6.80
N LEU A 36 2.17 -0.24 7.68
CA LEU A 36 0.77 -0.60 7.49
C LEU A 36 -0.05 -0.03 8.64
N ASP A 37 -0.96 0.87 8.31
CA ASP A 37 -1.86 1.51 9.26
C ASP A 37 -3.31 1.15 8.92
N GLU A 38 -4.05 0.52 9.83
CA GLU A 38 -5.48 0.22 9.63
C GLU A 38 -6.28 1.54 9.59
N VAL A 39 -7.10 1.72 8.56
CA VAL A 39 -7.86 2.95 8.30
C VAL A 39 -9.31 2.62 7.91
N PRO A 40 -10.25 3.57 8.04
CA PRO A 40 -11.58 3.42 7.44
C PRO A 40 -11.47 3.25 5.92
N PRO A 41 -12.42 2.53 5.28
CA PRO A 41 -12.46 2.44 3.82
C PRO A 41 -12.50 3.84 3.17
N PRO A 42 -11.69 4.09 2.13
CA PRO A 42 -11.66 5.40 1.47
C PRO A 42 -12.94 5.69 0.67
N LEU A 43 -13.67 4.63 0.29
CA LEU A 43 -14.94 4.68 -0.43
C LEU A 43 -15.93 3.71 0.23
N PRO A 44 -17.25 3.98 0.19
CA PRO A 44 -18.27 3.10 0.80
C PRO A 44 -18.56 1.82 0.01
N PHE A 45 -18.26 1.81 -1.30
CA PHE A 45 -18.52 0.69 -2.21
C PHE A 45 -17.32 0.48 -3.15
N PHE A 46 -17.12 -0.77 -3.57
CA PHE A 46 -16.22 -1.13 -4.67
C PHE A 46 -16.85 -0.81 -6.03
N GLU A 47 -16.07 -0.95 -7.11
CA GLU A 47 -16.54 -0.69 -8.48
C GLU A 47 -17.69 -1.62 -8.91
N ASP A 48 -17.76 -2.82 -8.35
CA ASP A 48 -18.84 -3.78 -8.59
C ASP A 48 -20.11 -3.51 -7.75
N GLY A 49 -20.10 -2.43 -6.94
CA GLY A 49 -21.20 -2.04 -6.06
C GLY A 49 -21.25 -2.79 -4.73
N THR A 50 -20.32 -3.70 -4.44
CA THR A 50 -20.26 -4.39 -3.15
C THR A 50 -19.75 -3.45 -2.05
N PRO A 51 -20.23 -3.61 -0.80
CA PRO A 51 -19.87 -2.68 0.26
C PRO A 51 -18.49 -2.95 0.86
N THR A 52 -17.69 -1.90 1.00
CA THR A 52 -16.31 -1.98 1.53
C THR A 52 -16.25 -2.22 3.04
N HIS A 53 -17.34 -1.97 3.78
CA HIS A 53 -17.37 -2.17 5.24
C HIS A 53 -17.19 -3.63 5.66
N THR A 54 -17.26 -4.58 4.73
CA THR A 54 -16.96 -6.01 4.95
C THR A 54 -15.46 -6.31 5.01
N GLN A 55 -14.63 -5.34 4.64
CA GLN A 55 -13.18 -5.48 4.56
C GLN A 55 -12.48 -4.65 5.64
N ARG A 56 -11.24 -5.03 5.99
CA ARG A 56 -10.29 -4.18 6.72
C ARG A 56 -9.40 -3.48 5.72
N PHE A 57 -9.23 -2.18 5.84
CA PHE A 57 -8.36 -1.40 4.97
C PHE A 57 -7.10 -0.99 5.71
N HIS A 58 -5.98 -1.05 5.02
CA HIS A 58 -4.68 -0.63 5.49
C HIS A 58 -4.10 0.36 4.50
N GLN A 59 -3.62 1.49 5.00
CA GLN A 59 -2.79 2.41 4.24
C GLN A 59 -1.36 1.87 4.18
N LEU A 60 -0.81 1.78 2.97
CA LEU A 60 0.58 1.39 2.72
C LEU A 60 1.44 2.64 2.58
N THR A 61 2.47 2.77 3.43
CA THR A 61 3.39 3.92 3.41
C THR A 61 4.84 3.45 3.52
N LEU A 62 5.73 4.02 2.72
CA LEU A 62 7.17 3.82 2.87
C LEU A 62 7.77 4.97 3.67
N LEU A 63 8.49 4.65 4.73
CA LEU A 63 9.29 5.60 5.50
C LEU A 63 10.73 5.58 4.99
N LEU A 64 11.09 6.61 4.24
CA LEU A 64 12.41 6.79 3.63
C LEU A 64 13.22 7.81 4.41
N LEU A 65 14.47 7.48 4.72
CA LEU A 65 15.47 8.44 5.20
C LEU A 65 16.31 8.91 4.02
N THR A 66 16.31 10.20 3.72
CA THR A 66 16.99 10.75 2.54
C THR A 66 17.49 12.18 2.78
N GLU A 67 18.41 12.65 1.95
CA GLU A 67 18.79 14.07 1.87
C GLU A 67 18.14 14.79 0.69
N ASP A 68 17.55 14.03 -0.24
CA ASP A 68 16.91 14.55 -1.42
C ASP A 68 15.59 15.27 -1.07
N PRO A 69 15.20 16.29 -1.86
CA PRO A 69 13.92 16.96 -1.70
C PRO A 69 12.77 16.10 -2.28
N PRO A 70 11.52 16.27 -1.82
CA PRO A 70 10.38 15.45 -2.24
C PRO A 70 10.17 15.34 -3.76
N GLU A 71 10.41 16.41 -4.51
CA GLU A 71 10.29 16.45 -5.97
C GLU A 71 11.26 15.51 -6.69
N ALA A 72 12.39 15.14 -6.06
CA ALA A 72 13.35 14.20 -6.60
C ALA A 72 13.03 12.73 -6.24
N LEU A 73 12.06 12.49 -5.36
CA LEU A 73 11.73 11.14 -4.87
C LEU A 73 10.75 10.37 -5.75
N ARG A 74 10.23 11.00 -6.80
CA ARG A 74 9.28 10.36 -7.73
C ARG A 74 9.82 9.03 -8.30
N PRO A 75 11.06 8.94 -8.82
CA PRO A 75 11.58 7.67 -9.35
C PRO A 75 11.69 6.58 -8.27
N VAL A 76 12.03 6.96 -7.02
CA VAL A 76 12.09 6.02 -5.89
C VAL A 76 10.69 5.51 -5.55
N ALA A 77 9.69 6.39 -5.55
CA ALA A 77 8.30 6.00 -5.30
C ALA A 77 7.76 5.07 -6.39
N GLU A 78 8.04 5.35 -7.67
CA GLU A 78 7.61 4.51 -8.80
C GLU A 78 8.28 3.12 -8.75
N GLU A 79 9.58 3.04 -8.51
CA GLU A 79 10.28 1.76 -8.40
C GLU A 79 9.84 0.96 -7.17
N ALA A 80 9.58 1.65 -6.05
CA ALA A 80 9.09 0.99 -4.84
C ALA A 80 7.66 0.47 -5.02
N ALA A 81 6.80 1.22 -5.70
CA ALA A 81 5.45 0.79 -6.05
C ALA A 81 5.51 -0.49 -6.91
N ARG A 82 6.33 -0.49 -7.97
CA ARG A 82 6.53 -1.67 -8.84
C ARG A 82 6.96 -2.92 -8.05
N LEU A 83 7.91 -2.78 -7.12
CA LEU A 83 8.37 -3.90 -6.29
C LEU A 83 7.31 -4.35 -5.29
N LEU A 84 6.61 -3.40 -4.69
CA LEU A 84 5.52 -3.67 -3.77
C LEU A 84 4.37 -4.39 -4.49
N GLY A 85 4.03 -3.98 -5.72
CA GLY A 85 3.03 -4.62 -6.57
C GLY A 85 3.31 -6.11 -6.76
N ALA A 86 4.56 -6.48 -7.08
CA ALA A 86 4.95 -7.90 -7.20
C ALA A 86 4.77 -8.69 -5.88
N CYS A 87 5.01 -8.06 -4.73
CA CYS A 87 4.73 -8.68 -3.43
C CYS A 87 3.22 -8.83 -3.18
N LEU A 88 2.44 -7.82 -3.55
CA LEU A 88 0.99 -7.80 -3.37
C LEU A 88 0.27 -8.81 -4.28
N GLU A 89 0.76 -9.01 -5.51
CA GLU A 89 0.28 -10.04 -6.44
C GLU A 89 0.46 -11.47 -5.90
N ALA A 90 1.48 -11.69 -5.06
CA ALA A 90 1.75 -12.99 -4.46
C ALA A 90 0.92 -13.28 -3.20
N LEU A 91 0.10 -12.32 -2.74
CA LEU A 91 -0.73 -12.49 -1.56
C LEU A 91 -1.89 -13.48 -1.81
N PRO A 92 -2.45 -14.08 -0.74
CA PRO A 92 -3.56 -15.00 -0.87
C PRO A 92 -4.75 -14.40 -1.64
N PRO A 93 -5.49 -15.23 -2.40
CA PRO A 93 -6.73 -14.79 -3.04
C PRO A 93 -7.71 -14.16 -2.04
N GLY A 94 -8.34 -13.06 -2.45
CA GLY A 94 -9.25 -12.28 -1.59
C GLY A 94 -8.59 -11.09 -0.89
N VAL A 95 -7.26 -10.99 -0.90
CA VAL A 95 -6.58 -9.72 -0.62
C VAL A 95 -6.67 -8.84 -1.87
N GLY A 96 -7.23 -7.65 -1.71
CA GLY A 96 -7.23 -6.62 -2.73
C GLY A 96 -6.27 -5.49 -2.38
N TRP A 97 -5.84 -4.75 -3.38
CA TRP A 97 -4.95 -3.61 -3.20
C TRP A 97 -5.12 -2.63 -4.35
N LEU A 98 -4.66 -1.40 -4.13
CA LEU A 98 -4.62 -0.33 -5.13
C LEU A 98 -3.40 0.54 -4.83
N LEU A 99 -2.43 0.56 -5.74
CA LEU A 99 -1.26 1.45 -5.65
C LEU A 99 -1.53 2.74 -6.42
N LEU A 100 -0.83 3.82 -6.05
CA LEU A 100 -0.93 5.11 -6.74
C LEU A 100 -0.59 5.02 -8.23
N GLU A 101 0.33 4.13 -8.60
CA GLU A 101 0.73 3.89 -9.99
C GLU A 101 -0.39 3.31 -10.86
N ASP A 102 -1.40 2.66 -10.24
CA ASP A 102 -2.55 2.10 -10.95
C ASP A 102 -3.64 3.15 -11.22
N LEU A 103 -3.53 4.33 -10.61
CA LEU A 103 -4.51 5.40 -10.80
C LEU A 103 -4.40 5.97 -12.23
N ARG A 104 -5.56 6.12 -12.86
CA ARG A 104 -5.67 6.67 -14.22
C ARG A 104 -5.67 8.20 -14.18
N PRO A 105 -5.08 8.89 -15.17
CA PRO A 105 -5.21 10.33 -15.31
C PRO A 105 -6.69 10.71 -15.52
N LEU A 106 -7.05 11.92 -15.05
CA LEU A 106 -8.39 12.50 -15.19
C LEU A 106 -8.72 12.86 -16.65
#